data_AF-A6W4K5-F1
#
_entry.id   AF-A6W4K5-F1
#
_cell.length_a   1.000
_cell.length_b   1.000
_cell.length_c   1.000
_cell.angle_alpha   90.00
_cell.angle_beta   90.00
_cell.angle_gamma   90.00
#
_symmetry.space_group_name_H-M   'P 1'
#
loop_
_entity.id
_entity.type
_entity.pdbx_description
1 polymer ?
#
loop_
_entity_poly.entity_id
_entity_poly.type
_entity_poly.pdbx_seq_one_letter_code
_entity_poly.pdbx_strand_id
1 'polypeptide(L)'
;MVGGGVVKVAASGTWYPDEGSRAPSGEVHAWQPGQNSTLCGVPLRRAGLARFPHVDFADVDPLTGGSADAVRWTCPKCVAATGGRRGGRRWERVDPRP
;
A
#
# COMPACT_ATOMS: atom_id res chain seq x y z
N MET A 1 19.55 -2.25 -3.88
CA MET A 1 18.82 -0.96 -3.94
C MET A 1 17.39 -1.23 -4.38
N VAL A 2 16.48 -1.57 -3.46
CA VAL A 2 15.05 -1.47 -3.77
C VAL A 2 14.75 0.02 -3.70
N GLY A 3 14.67 0.67 -4.86
CA GLY A 3 14.48 2.10 -4.97
C GLY A 3 13.27 2.53 -4.15
N GLY A 4 13.46 3.52 -3.29
CA GLY A 4 12.39 4.22 -2.58
C GLY A 4 11.56 5.05 -3.55
N GLY A 5 10.98 4.40 -4.56
CA GLY A 5 9.95 4.98 -5.40
C GLY A 5 8.67 5.06 -4.59
N VAL A 6 7.98 6.19 -4.70
CA VAL A 6 6.72 6.43 -4.02
C VAL A 6 5.71 5.35 -4.43
N VAL A 7 5.36 4.46 -3.51
CA VAL A 7 4.44 3.35 -3.74
C VAL A 7 3.00 3.85 -3.56
N LYS A 8 2.22 3.70 -4.62
CA LYS A 8 0.82 4.09 -4.69
C LYS A 8 -0.08 2.88 -4.54
N VAL A 9 -1.37 3.13 -4.58
CA VAL A 9 -2.38 2.12 -4.28
C VAL A 9 -3.01 1.58 -5.56
N ALA A 10 -3.17 0.26 -5.60
CA ALA A 10 -4.08 -0.43 -6.50
C ALA A 10 -5.12 -1.19 -5.68
N ALA A 11 -6.40 -1.02 -5.98
CA ALA A 11 -7.48 -1.60 -5.18
C ALA A 11 -8.53 -2.31 -6.04
N SER A 12 -9.16 -3.34 -5.49
CA SER A 12 -10.25 -4.08 -6.14
C SER A 12 -11.54 -3.27 -6.23
N GLY A 13 -11.69 -2.25 -5.37
CA GLY A 13 -12.85 -1.39 -5.31
C GLY A 13 -12.51 0.09 -5.33
N THR A 14 -13.53 0.89 -5.63
CA THR A 14 -13.51 2.34 -5.57
C THR A 14 -14.70 2.81 -4.75
N TRP A 15 -14.53 3.83 -3.93
CA TRP A 15 -15.63 4.53 -3.28
C TRP A 15 -15.47 6.06 -3.41
N TYR A 16 -16.57 6.76 -3.24
CA TYR A 16 -16.65 8.21 -3.35
C TYR A 16 -17.18 8.75 -2.02
N PRO A 17 -16.33 9.41 -1.20
CA PRO A 17 -16.83 10.15 -0.04
C PRO A 17 -17.73 11.30 -0.49
N ASP A 18 -18.74 11.64 0.32
CA ASP A 18 -19.59 12.83 0.14
C ASP A 18 -18.74 14.10 -0.04
N GLU A 19 -17.63 14.18 0.71
CA GLU A 19 -16.66 15.26 0.65
C GLU A 19 -15.28 14.67 0.34
N GLY A 20 -14.87 14.66 -0.93
CA GLY A 20 -13.48 14.34 -1.25
C GLY A 20 -13.22 13.72 -2.62
N SER A 21 -11.99 13.27 -2.79
CA SER A 21 -11.53 12.59 -4.00
C SER A 21 -11.84 11.10 -3.95
N ARG A 22 -11.91 10.48 -5.12
CA ARG A 22 -12.06 9.04 -5.32
C ARG A 22 -11.08 8.26 -4.44
N ALA A 23 -11.59 7.36 -3.60
CA ALA A 23 -10.80 6.64 -2.62
C ALA A 23 -10.84 5.11 -2.85
N PRO A 24 -9.79 4.38 -2.44
CA PRO A 24 -9.70 2.94 -2.62
C PRO A 24 -10.66 2.20 -1.68
N SER A 25 -11.22 1.08 -2.14
CA SER A 25 -12.04 0.18 -1.29
C SER A 25 -11.74 -1.28 -1.56
N GLY A 26 -12.21 -2.16 -0.66
CA GLY A 26 -12.03 -3.60 -0.78
C GLY A 26 -10.60 -4.04 -0.46
N GLU A 27 -9.99 -4.81 -1.37
CA GLU A 27 -8.62 -5.32 -1.23
C GLU A 27 -7.60 -4.35 -1.85
N VAL A 28 -6.48 -4.14 -1.15
CA VAL A 28 -5.51 -3.11 -1.50
C VAL A 28 -4.10 -3.67 -1.64
N HIS A 29 -3.41 -3.24 -2.69
CA HIS A 29 -2.06 -3.65 -3.05
C HIS A 29 -1.16 -2.43 -3.29
N ALA A 30 0.13 -2.61 -2.96
CA ALA A 30 1.15 -1.64 -3.31
C ALA A 30 1.46 -1.74 -4.81
N TRP A 31 1.51 -0.59 -5.47
CA TRP A 31 1.73 -0.45 -6.89
C TRP A 31 2.67 0.72 -7.16
N GLN A 32 3.65 0.53 -8.03
CA GLN A 32 4.50 1.63 -8.48
C GLN A 32 3.94 2.24 -9.76
N PRO A 33 3.73 3.57 -9.82
CA PRO A 33 3.32 4.25 -11.04
C PRO A 33 4.22 3.88 -12.23
N GLY A 34 3.61 3.65 -13.39
CA GLY A 34 4.29 3.19 -14.60
C GLY A 34 4.38 1.66 -14.76
N GLN A 35 4.12 0.88 -13.71
CA GLN A 35 4.03 -0.59 -13.82
C GLN A 35 2.59 -1.07 -14.08
N ASN A 36 2.47 -2.23 -14.73
CA ASN A 36 1.18 -2.88 -15.02
C ASN A 36 0.83 -4.00 -14.02
N SER A 37 1.66 -4.19 -12.99
CA SER A 37 1.52 -5.16 -11.90
C SER A 37 1.80 -4.50 -10.55
N THR A 38 1.27 -5.12 -9.49
CA THR A 38 1.52 -4.75 -8.10
C THR A 38 2.87 -5.29 -7.63
N LEU A 39 3.37 -4.81 -6.49
CA LEU A 39 4.61 -5.30 -5.89
C LEU A 39 4.57 -6.78 -5.52
N CYS A 40 3.39 -7.32 -5.21
CA CYS A 40 3.22 -8.76 -4.95
C CYS A 40 3.03 -9.60 -6.22
N GLY A 41 3.16 -9.01 -7.40
CA GLY A 41 3.11 -9.70 -8.70
C GLY A 41 1.71 -9.85 -9.32
N VAL A 42 0.67 -9.25 -8.74
CA VAL A 42 -0.69 -9.31 -9.30
C VAL A 42 -0.81 -8.33 -10.48
N PRO A 43 -1.20 -8.80 -11.69
CA PRO A 43 -1.42 -7.94 -12.85
C PRO A 43 -2.71 -7.11 -12.73
N LEU A 44 -2.62 -5.80 -12.92
CA LEU A 44 -3.73 -4.87 -12.65
C LEU A 44 -4.98 -5.17 -13.48
N ARG A 45 -4.84 -5.28 -14.81
CA ARG A 45 -5.99 -5.47 -15.72
C ARG A 45 -6.68 -6.81 -15.50
N ARG A 46 -5.92 -7.89 -15.29
CA ARG A 46 -6.47 -9.24 -15.14
C ARG A 46 -7.14 -9.45 -13.79
N ALA A 47 -6.65 -8.76 -12.75
CA ALA A 47 -7.26 -8.77 -11.43
C ALA A 47 -8.33 -7.67 -11.22
N GLY A 48 -8.61 -6.85 -12.24
CA GLY A 48 -9.63 -5.79 -12.13
C GLY A 48 -9.26 -4.67 -11.16
N LEU A 49 -7.97 -4.44 -10.88
CA LEU A 49 -7.53 -3.45 -9.89
C LEU A 49 -7.55 -2.02 -10.47
N ALA A 50 -8.26 -1.13 -9.79
CA ALA A 50 -8.26 0.31 -10.05
C ALA A 50 -6.99 0.96 -9.46
N ARG A 51 -6.47 1.99 -10.14
CA ARG A 51 -5.23 2.69 -9.78
C ARG A 51 -5.52 3.98 -9.04
N PHE A 52 -4.80 4.23 -7.95
CA PHE A 52 -4.94 5.41 -7.11
C PHE A 52 -3.56 6.09 -6.97
N PRO A 53 -3.12 6.84 -7.99
CA PRO A 53 -1.79 7.46 -7.99
C PRO A 53 -1.65 8.60 -6.96
N HIS A 54 -2.77 9.13 -6.47
CA HIS A 54 -2.82 10.18 -5.44
C HIS A 54 -2.85 9.62 -4.01
N VAL A 55 -2.96 8.31 -3.82
CA VAL A 55 -2.99 7.67 -2.50
C VAL A 55 -1.71 6.89 -2.28
N ASP A 56 -0.98 7.25 -1.24
CA ASP A 56 0.23 6.56 -0.82
C ASP A 56 -0.12 5.28 -0.07
N PHE A 57 0.55 4.18 -0.41
CA PHE A 57 0.28 2.88 0.22
C PHE A 57 0.59 2.88 1.72
N ALA A 58 1.49 3.77 2.17
CA ALA A 58 1.77 3.96 3.60
C ALA A 58 0.59 4.56 4.38
N ASP A 59 -0.30 5.29 3.71
CA ASP A 59 -1.45 5.98 4.31
C ASP A 59 -2.73 5.14 4.28
N VAL A 60 -2.67 3.92 3.72
CA VAL A 60 -3.81 2.97 3.66
C VAL A 60 -3.74 1.92 4.78
N ASP A 61 -3.07 2.25 5.89
CA ASP A 61 -3.07 1.38 7.07
C ASP A 61 -4.47 1.40 7.72
N PRO A 62 -5.13 0.23 7.86
CA PRO A 62 -6.48 0.13 8.40
C PRO A 62 -6.56 0.42 9.90
N LEU A 63 -5.43 0.52 10.61
CA LEU A 63 -5.36 0.77 12.06
C LEU A 63 -5.07 2.24 12.40
N THR A 64 -4.50 3.04 11.49
CA THR A 64 -4.20 4.46 11.74
C THR A 64 -5.31 5.43 11.33
N GLY A 65 -6.35 4.98 10.62
CA GLY A 65 -7.49 5.81 10.22
C GLY A 65 -7.14 6.81 9.09
N GLY A 66 -7.97 6.86 8.05
CA GLY A 66 -7.72 7.62 6.82
C GLY A 66 -8.66 7.15 5.70
N SER A 67 -8.24 7.22 4.42
CA SER A 67 -8.99 6.71 3.23
C SER A 67 -9.34 5.19 3.26
N ALA A 68 -9.27 4.59 4.45
CA ALA A 68 -9.36 3.19 4.79
C ALA A 68 -10.76 2.74 5.28
N ASP A 69 -11.74 3.64 5.50
CA ASP A 69 -13.08 3.23 5.98
C ASP A 69 -13.76 2.18 5.08
N ALA A 70 -13.48 2.23 3.77
CA ALA A 70 -13.99 1.24 2.81
C ALA A 70 -12.97 0.14 2.48
N VAL A 71 -11.77 0.17 3.05
CA VAL A 71 -10.72 -0.83 2.84
C VAL A 71 -10.94 -2.00 3.79
N ARG A 72 -11.14 -3.19 3.21
CA ARG A 72 -11.42 -4.42 3.96
C ARG A 72 -10.18 -5.26 4.21
N TRP A 73 -9.21 -5.20 3.29
CA TRP A 73 -8.03 -6.04 3.37
C TRP A 73 -6.83 -5.39 2.68
N THR A 74 -5.68 -5.38 3.37
CA THR A 74 -4.41 -4.91 2.82
C THR A 74 -3.49 -6.11 2.60
N CYS A 75 -2.96 -6.26 1.38
CA CYS A 75 -2.17 -7.42 1.02
C CYS A 75 -0.89 -7.54 1.88
N PRO A 76 -0.69 -8.62 2.66
CA PRO A 76 0.43 -8.74 3.59
C PRO A 76 1.78 -8.83 2.88
N LYS A 77 1.82 -9.38 1.65
CA LYS A 77 3.02 -9.39 0.81
C LYS A 77 3.44 -7.98 0.41
N CYS A 78 2.47 -7.14 0.05
CA CYS A 78 2.72 -5.73 -0.26
C CYS A 78 3.20 -4.97 0.98
N VAL A 79 2.57 -5.17 2.14
CA VAL A 79 3.00 -4.57 3.42
C VAL A 79 4.44 -4.94 3.78
N ALA A 80 4.81 -6.21 3.62
CA ALA A 80 6.19 -6.67 3.83
C ALA A 80 7.17 -6.05 2.82
N ALA A 81 6.78 -5.99 1.54
CA ALA A 81 7.61 -5.45 0.46
C ALA A 81 7.83 -3.93 0.58
N THR A 82 6.85 -3.19 1.10
CA THR A 82 6.97 -1.74 1.34
C THR A 82 7.69 -1.42 2.64
N GLY A 83 8.19 -2.43 3.37
CA GLY A 83 9.07 -2.23 4.51
C GLY A 83 8.43 -1.41 5.61
N GLY A 84 7.27 -1.88 6.09
CA GLY A 84 6.43 -1.23 7.09
C GLY A 84 7.11 -0.12 7.88
N ARG A 85 6.74 1.13 7.60
CA ARG A 85 6.84 2.23 8.56
C ARG A 85 5.77 2.03 9.65
N ARG A 86 5.63 0.80 10.14
CA ARG A 86 5.04 0.52 11.45
C ARG A 86 6.03 1.13 12.42
N GLY A 87 5.60 2.07 13.26
CA GLY A 87 6.41 2.68 14.32
C GLY A 87 6.85 1.65 15.38
N GLY A 88 7.59 0.62 14.99
CA GLY A 88 8.01 -0.49 15.82
C GLY A 88 9.39 -0.94 15.40
N ARG A 89 10.39 -0.44 16.13
CA ARG A 89 11.78 -0.94 16.27
C ARG A 89 12.36 -1.66 15.04
N ARG A 90 13.19 -0.95 14.29
CA ARG A 90 14.24 -1.56 13.47
C ARG A 90 15.07 -2.46 14.39
N TRP A 91 15.20 -3.75 14.09
CA TRP A 91 16.12 -4.62 14.82
C TRP A 91 17.54 -4.12 14.52
N GLU A 92 18.09 -3.33 15.45
CA GLU A 92 19.46 -2.85 15.43
C GLU A 92 20.33 -3.94 16.05
N ARG A 93 21.10 -4.68 15.24
CA ARG A 93 22.12 -5.59 15.78
C ARG A 93 23.31 -4.72 16.17
N VAL A 94 23.35 -4.27 17.42
CA VAL A 94 24.55 -3.68 18.00
C VAL A 94 25.40 -4.85 18.47
N ASP A 95 26.47 -5.14 17.75
CA ASP A 95 27.57 -5.99 18.21
C ASP A 95 28.57 -5.08 18.93
N PRO A 96 28.51 -4.88 20.27
CA PRO A 96 29.64 -4.31 20.98
C PRO A 96 30.69 -5.40 21.08
N ARG A 97 31.74 -5.34 20.25
CA ARG A 97 32.91 -6.18 20.52
C ARG A 97 33.65 -5.65 21.75
N PRO A 98 34.07 -6.53 22.68
CA PRO A 98 34.95 -6.19 23.79
C PRO A 98 36.36 -5.82 23.32
#